data_AF-A0A950Y4S1-F1
#
_entry.id   AF-A0A950Y4S1-F1
#
_cell.length_a   1.000
_cell.length_b   1.000
_cell.length_c   1.000
_cell.angle_alpha   90.00
_cell.angle_beta   90.00
_cell.angle_gamma   90.00
#
_symmetry.space_group_name_H-M   'P 1'
#
loop_
_entity.id
_entity.type
_entity.pdbx_description
1 polymer ?
#
loop_
_entity_poly.entity_id
_entity_poly.type
_entity_poly.pdbx_seq_one_letter_code
_entity_poly.pdbx_strand_id
1 'polypeptide(L)'
;MLYWLLFQVLHKYIPAFRVFGYITTRIALANLTALALALALGPWMIQKLRELSFGQHIREEGPQSHYKKAGTPTMGGVLIVTAIVAPTLLWADLQNRYIWIALFGLVG
;
A
#
# COMPACT_ATOMS: atom_id res chain seq x y z
N MET A 1 -2.97 -2.93 13.67
CA MET A 1 -3.74 -4.05 14.28
C MET A 1 -2.84 -5.22 14.67
N LEU A 2 -2.02 -5.75 13.75
CA LEU A 2 -1.09 -6.84 14.05
C LEU A 2 -0.02 -6.46 15.09
N TYR A 3 0.49 -5.22 15.03
CA TYR A 3 1.36 -4.67 16.07
C TYR A 3 0.69 -4.68 17.45
N TRP A 4 -0.59 -4.28 17.54
CA TRP A 4 -1.31 -4.24 18.81
C TRP A 4 -1.48 -5.64 19.41
N LEU A 5 -1.80 -6.64 18.57
CA LEU A 5 -1.99 -8.02 19.02
C LEU A 5 -0.66 -8.69 19.41
N LEU A 6 0.40 -8.52 18.60
CA LEU A 6 1.72 -9.09 18.87
C LEU A 6 2.41 -8.43 20.08
N PHE A 7 2.29 -7.11 20.22
CA PHE A 7 2.92 -6.38 21.29
C PHE A 7 2.05 -6.41 22.56
N GLN A 8 0.87 -5.79 22.60
CA GLN A 8 0.12 -5.55 23.85
C GLN A 8 -0.41 -6.83 24.51
N VAL A 9 -0.76 -7.84 23.73
CA VAL A 9 -1.36 -9.09 24.26
C VAL A 9 -0.26 -10.13 24.50
N LEU A 10 0.60 -10.37 23.52
CA LEU A 10 1.50 -11.53 23.52
C LEU A 10 2.84 -11.29 24.25
N HIS A 11 3.29 -10.04 24.39
CA HIS A 11 4.51 -9.75 25.17
C HIS A 11 4.39 -10.20 26.63
N LYS A 12 3.16 -10.30 27.16
CA LYS A 12 2.90 -10.65 28.57
C LYS A 12 3.19 -12.12 28.84
N TYR A 13 3.12 -12.96 27.79
CA TYR A 13 3.28 -14.40 27.88
C TYR A 13 4.65 -14.86 27.36
N ILE A 14 5.19 -14.19 26.33
CA ILE A 14 6.47 -14.58 25.71
C ILE A 14 7.37 -13.34 25.56
N PRO A 15 8.51 -13.26 26.27
CA PRO A 15 9.38 -12.09 26.27
C PRO A 15 10.03 -11.79 24.90
N ALA A 16 10.09 -12.78 23.99
CA ALA A 16 10.60 -12.62 22.63
C ALA A 16 9.78 -11.61 21.78
N PHE A 17 8.50 -11.39 22.09
CA PHE A 17 7.66 -10.43 21.35
C PHE A 17 7.95 -8.96 21.67
N ARG A 18 8.82 -8.66 22.65
CA ARG A 18 9.32 -7.28 22.89
C ARG A 18 10.00 -6.68 21.66
N VAL A 19 10.55 -7.52 20.78
CA VAL A 19 11.21 -7.09 19.55
C VAL A 19 10.27 -6.27 18.64
N PHE A 20 8.97 -6.53 18.66
CA PHE A 20 7.97 -5.77 17.91
C PHE A 20 7.69 -4.37 18.49
N GLY A 21 8.18 -4.06 19.70
CA GLY A 21 8.10 -2.72 20.29
C GLY A 21 9.07 -1.72 19.65
N TYR A 22 10.20 -2.20 19.12
CA TYR A 22 11.20 -1.34 18.51
C TYR A 22 10.67 -0.73 17.21
N ILE A 23 10.89 0.58 17.06
CA ILE A 23 10.48 1.33 15.87
C ILE A 23 11.20 0.79 14.62
N THR A 24 12.48 0.43 14.75
CA THR A 24 13.29 -0.11 13.65
C THR A 24 12.72 -1.42 13.08
N THR A 25 12.37 -2.37 13.94
CA THR A 25 11.76 -3.64 13.53
C THR A 25 10.41 -3.40 12.84
N ARG A 26 9.59 -2.51 13.40
CA ARG A 26 8.28 -2.16 12.81
C ARG A 26 8.42 -1.55 11.43
N ILE A 27 9.36 -0.62 11.25
CA ILE A 27 9.63 0.00 9.94
C ILE A 27 10.13 -1.05 8.94
N ALA A 28 11.06 -1.92 9.35
CA ALA A 28 11.57 -2.98 8.47
C ALA A 28 10.46 -3.92 7.99
N LEU A 29 9.60 -4.38 8.91
CA LEU A 29 8.47 -5.26 8.57
C LEU A 29 7.41 -4.54 7.72
N ALA A 30 7.13 -3.27 8.00
CA ALA A 30 6.24 -2.45 7.18
C ALA A 30 6.77 -2.31 5.74
N ASN A 31 8.06 -2.03 5.56
CA ASN A 31 8.66 -1.91 4.22
C ASN A 31 8.66 -3.24 3.47
N LEU A 32 9.01 -4.35 4.14
CA LEU A 32 8.98 -5.68 3.53
C LEU A 32 7.57 -6.08 3.11
N THR A 33 6.57 -5.81 3.96
CA THR A 33 5.16 -6.08 3.62
C THR A 33 4.63 -5.17 2.53
N ALA A 34 5.03 -3.89 2.49
CA ALA A 34 4.70 -2.98 1.39
C ALA A 34 5.23 -3.49 0.05
N LEU A 35 6.50 -3.89 0.02
CA LEU A 35 7.14 -4.42 -1.17
C LEU A 35 6.47 -5.73 -1.63
N ALA A 36 6.23 -6.65 -0.70
CA ALA A 36 5.56 -7.92 -1.01
C ALA A 36 4.16 -7.69 -1.56
N LEU A 37 3.37 -6.78 -0.97
CA LEU A 37 2.05 -6.43 -1.45
C LEU A 37 2.10 -5.76 -2.82
N ALA A 38 3.02 -4.83 -3.05
CA ALA A 38 3.16 -4.15 -4.33
C ALA A 38 3.50 -5.14 -5.47
N LEU A 39 4.41 -6.09 -5.22
CA LEU A 39 4.79 -7.10 -6.20
C LEU A 39 3.68 -8.14 -6.43
N ALA A 40 2.99 -8.58 -5.39
CA ALA A 40 1.94 -9.59 -5.50
C ALA A 40 0.64 -9.03 -6.10
N LEU A 41 0.21 -7.83 -5.65
CA LEU A 41 -1.02 -7.19 -6.12
C LEU A 41 -0.81 -6.42 -7.43
N GLY A 42 0.44 -6.07 -7.77
CA GLY A 42 0.77 -5.31 -8.97
C GLY A 42 0.13 -5.86 -10.25
N PRO A 43 0.41 -7.12 -10.64
CA PRO A 43 -0.13 -7.70 -11.88
C PRO A 43 -1.66 -7.77 -11.89
N TRP A 44 -2.27 -8.20 -10.78
CA TRP A 44 -3.73 -8.31 -10.65
C TRP A 44 -4.39 -6.93 -10.77
N MET A 45 -3.84 -5.93 -10.07
CA MET A 45 -4.42 -4.60 -10.06
C MET A 45 -4.20 -3.90 -11.41
N ILE A 46 -3.06 -4.09 -12.07
CA ILE A 46 -2.84 -3.58 -13.43
C ILE A 46 -3.88 -4.15 -14.40
N GLN A 47 -4.18 -5.45 -14.33
CA GLN A 47 -5.22 -6.07 -15.16
C GLN A 47 -6.60 -5.48 -14.85
N LYS A 48 -6.97 -5.38 -13.57
CA LYS A 48 -8.24 -4.78 -13.14
C LYS A 48 -8.38 -3.32 -13.56
N LEU A 49 -7.31 -2.53 -13.42
CA LEU A 49 -7.30 -1.14 -13.82
C LEU A 49 -7.39 -1.01 -15.34
N ARG A 50 -6.82 -1.94 -16.13
CA ARG A 50 -6.97 -1.97 -17.58
C ARG A 50 -8.41 -2.31 -18.01
N GLU A 51 -9.08 -3.22 -17.29
CA GLU A 51 -10.51 -3.52 -17.46
C GLU A 51 -11.40 -2.34 -17.08
N LEU A 52 -11.05 -1.60 -16.03
CA LEU A 52 -11.79 -0.41 -15.58
C LEU A 52 -11.49 0.83 -16.44
N SER A 53 -10.33 0.87 -17.10
CA SER A 53 -9.92 1.94 -18.03
C SER A 53 -10.57 1.82 -19.42
N PHE A 54 -11.62 1.01 -19.58
CA PHE A 54 -12.46 0.88 -20.79
C PHE A 54 -13.25 2.16 -21.17
N GLY A 55 -12.70 3.34 -20.87
CA GLY A 55 -13.33 4.64 -21.08
C GLY A 55 -12.38 5.75 -21.54
N GLN A 56 -11.08 5.52 -21.72
CA GLN A 56 -10.25 6.48 -22.45
C GLN A 56 -10.50 6.32 -23.95
N HIS A 57 -11.56 6.97 -24.45
CA HIS A 57 -11.82 7.13 -25.87
C HIS A 57 -10.58 7.78 -26.50
N ILE A 58 -9.81 6.98 -27.24
CA ILE A 58 -8.68 7.46 -28.01
C ILE A 58 -9.28 8.40 -29.06
N ARG A 59 -9.06 9.71 -28.92
CA ARG A 59 -9.32 10.65 -30.02
C ARG A 59 -8.41 10.25 -31.17
N GLU A 60 -9.01 9.85 -32.29
CA GLU A 60 -8.30 9.36 -33.49
C GLU A 60 -7.38 10.43 -34.14
N GLU A 61 -7.49 11.69 -33.71
CA GLU A 61 -6.80 12.88 -34.25
C GLU A 61 -5.31 13.03 -33.85
N GLY A 62 -4.71 12.08 -33.10
CA GLY A 62 -3.34 12.22 -32.54
C GLY A 62 -2.22 11.51 -33.33
N PRO A 63 -0.97 12.05 -33.38
CA PRO A 63 0.14 11.45 -34.11
C PRO A 63 0.52 10.05 -33.61
N GLN A 64 0.92 9.16 -34.52
CA GLN A 64 1.15 7.71 -34.30
C GLN A 64 2.11 7.35 -33.13
N SER A 65 3.00 8.27 -32.73
CA SER A 65 3.90 8.09 -31.60
C SER A 65 3.20 8.05 -30.23
N HIS A 66 1.98 8.60 -30.12
CA HIS A 66 1.17 8.56 -28.89
C HIS A 66 0.49 7.20 -28.63
N TYR A 67 0.34 6.34 -29.64
CA TYR A 67 -0.29 5.03 -29.49
C TYR A 67 0.55 4.03 -28.67
N LYS A 68 1.88 4.23 -28.59
CA LYS A 68 2.76 3.38 -27.75
C LYS A 68 2.56 3.58 -26.23
N LYS A 69 1.98 4.69 -25.80
CA LYS A 69 1.68 4.98 -24.37
C LYS A 69 0.23 4.70 -23.99
N ALA A 70 -0.61 4.33 -24.97
CA ALA A 70 -2.06 4.18 -24.84
C ALA A 70 -2.52 2.94 -24.04
N GLY A 71 -1.59 2.09 -23.59
CA GLY A 71 -1.90 0.87 -22.84
C GLY A 71 -1.52 0.89 -21.36
N THR A 72 -0.78 1.91 -20.90
CA THR A 72 -0.32 2.01 -19.51
C THR A 72 -1.40 2.72 -18.67
N PRO A 73 -2.09 2.01 -17.75
CA PRO A 73 -3.13 2.62 -16.93
C PRO A 73 -2.49 3.68 -16.02
N THR A 74 -3.01 4.90 -16.06
CA THR A 74 -2.56 6.05 -15.25
C THR A 74 -2.92 5.96 -13.76
N MET A 75 -3.35 4.78 -13.28
CA MET A 75 -3.81 4.54 -11.91
C MET A 75 -2.78 3.85 -11.01
N GLY A 76 -1.48 3.93 -11.33
CA GLY A 76 -0.41 3.41 -10.45
C GLY A 76 -0.42 4.00 -9.04
N GLY A 77 -0.97 5.21 -8.87
CA GLY A 77 -1.17 5.83 -7.54
C GLY A 77 -2.04 4.98 -6.61
N VAL A 78 -3.05 4.27 -7.13
CA VAL A 78 -3.90 3.38 -6.32
C VAL A 78 -3.08 2.21 -5.75
N LEU A 79 -2.08 1.73 -6.51
CA LEU A 79 -1.19 0.64 -6.06
C LEU A 79 -0.35 1.13 -4.89
N ILE A 80 0.23 2.31 -5.06
CA ILE A 80 1.11 2.94 -4.08
C ILE A 80 0.31 3.25 -2.80
N VAL A 81 -0.87 3.85 -2.92
CA VAL A 81 -1.74 4.13 -1.78
C VAL A 81 -2.10 2.84 -1.04
N THR A 82 -2.50 1.79 -1.76
CA THR A 82 -2.82 0.49 -1.14
C THR A 82 -1.60 -0.14 -0.46
N ALA A 83 -0.43 -0.08 -1.11
CA ALA A 83 0.82 -0.60 -0.60
C ALA A 83 1.39 0.21 0.58
N ILE A 84 0.92 1.44 0.81
CA ILE A 84 1.26 2.24 2.00
C ILE A 84 0.23 1.97 3.11
N VAL A 85 -1.06 2.09 2.81
CA VAL A 85 -2.14 2.00 3.80
C VAL A 85 -2.15 0.63 4.48
N ALA A 86 -2.04 -0.47 3.74
CA ALA A 86 -2.14 -1.81 4.32
C ALA A 86 -1.00 -2.10 5.34
N PRO A 87 0.30 -1.92 5.01
CA PRO A 87 1.38 -2.06 5.98
C PRO A 87 1.30 -1.10 7.15
N THR A 88 0.90 0.16 6.93
CA THR A 88 0.71 1.14 8.01
C THR A 88 -0.38 0.65 8.98
N LEU A 89 -1.51 0.16 8.50
CA LEU A 89 -2.56 -0.39 9.36
C LEU A 89 -2.11 -1.65 10.12
N LEU A 90 -1.20 -2.44 9.56
CA LEU A 90 -0.70 -3.66 10.20
C LEU A 90 0.31 -3.37 11.31
N TRP A 91 1.32 -2.53 11.02
CA TRP A 91 2.51 -2.36 11.86
C TRP A 91 2.57 -1.05 12.65
N ALA A 92 1.80 -0.04 12.25
CA ALA A 92 1.81 1.25 12.93
C ALA A 92 0.97 1.22 14.22
N ASP A 93 1.26 2.18 15.09
CA ASP A 93 0.51 2.39 16.32
C ASP A 93 -0.76 3.21 16.04
N LEU A 94 -1.90 2.52 15.94
CA LEU A 94 -3.20 3.12 15.65
C LEU A 94 -3.75 3.98 16.79
N GLN A 95 -3.14 3.97 17.99
CA GLN A 95 -3.50 4.91 19.06
C GLN A 95 -2.95 6.31 18.76
N ASN A 96 -1.93 6.41 17.90
CA ASN A 96 -1.35 7.69 17.54
C ASN A 96 -2.24 8.43 16.51
N ARG A 97 -2.81 9.55 16.94
CA ARG A 97 -3.67 10.39 16.11
C ARG A 97 -2.96 10.96 14.87
N TYR A 98 -1.64 11.16 14.92
CA TYR A 98 -0.85 11.62 13.76
C TYR A 98 -0.85 10.61 12.61
N ILE A 99 -0.94 9.31 12.90
CA ILE A 99 -1.00 8.27 11.87
C ILE A 99 -2.32 8.35 11.11
N TRP A 100 -3.41 8.61 11.82
CA TRP A 100 -4.72 8.82 11.19
C TRP A 100 -4.73 10.07 10.32
N ILE A 101 -4.16 11.18 10.80
CA ILE A 101 -4.04 12.42 10.00
C ILE A 101 -3.26 12.15 8.71
N ALA A 102 -2.12 11.44 8.81
CA ALA A 102 -1.31 11.09 7.65
C ALA A 102 -2.05 10.14 6.68
N LEU A 103 -2.80 9.17 7.19
CA LEU A 103 -3.60 8.26 6.35
C LEU A 103 -4.72 9.00 5.63
N PHE A 104 -5.44 9.89 6.32
CA PHE A 104 -6.49 10.70 5.70
C PHE A 104 -5.92 11.64 4.63
N GLY A 105 -4.80 12.31 4.89
CA GLY A 105 -4.14 13.18 3.91
C GLY A 105 -3.47 12.44 2.74
N LEU A 106 -3.31 11.12 2.83
CA LEU A 106 -2.77 10.30 1.74
C LEU A 106 -3.88 9.75 0.83
N VAL A 107 -5.10 9.60 1.36
CA VAL A 107 -6.25 9.03 0.63
C VAL A 107 -7.18 10.12 0.08
N GLY A 108 -7.30 11.26 0.75
CA GLY A 108 -8.12 12.41 0.36
C GLY A 108 -7.30 13.60 -0.08
#